data_AF-A0A6B3RPS7-F1
#
_entry.id   AF-A0A6B3RPS7-F1
#
_cell.length_a   1.000
_cell.length_b   1.000
_cell.length_c   1.000
_cell.angle_alpha   90.00
_cell.angle_beta   90.00
_cell.angle_gamma   90.00
#
_symmetry.space_group_name_H-M   'P 1'
#
loop_
_entity.id
_entity.type
_entity.pdbx_description
1 polymer ?
#
loop_
_entity_poly.entity_id
_entity_poly.type
_entity_poly.pdbx_seq_one_letter_code
_entity_poly.pdbx_strand_id
1 'polypeptide(L)'
;MSLIYSPEQLQTPWRDLLTAAVVAVLLPAATGVLCLGLLRLAGPALPPAQGLALWVTGTALMLSPLLSLAGMILALPVASLLIRLGWFGWLPAAATGLAIGGAIGAMADFAPSAVSGAMILLILRAVLGILRPMRPA
;
A
#
# COMPACT_ATOMS: atom_id res chain seq x y z
N MET A 1 25.04 -21.49 20.53
CA MET A 1 24.34 -20.20 20.59
C MET A 1 22.91 -20.45 20.15
N SER A 2 22.04 -20.77 21.11
CA SER A 2 20.66 -21.17 20.84
C SER A 2 19.85 -19.91 20.55
N LEU A 3 19.47 -19.70 19.29
CA LEU A 3 18.50 -18.69 18.87
C LEU A 3 17.12 -19.14 19.35
N ILE A 4 16.89 -19.03 20.66
CA ILE A 4 15.54 -19.17 21.23
C ILE A 4 14.80 -17.89 20.81
N TYR A 5 14.16 -17.94 19.65
CA TYR A 5 13.14 -16.95 19.30
C TYR A 5 12.13 -16.94 20.44
N SER A 6 11.97 -15.80 21.10
CA SER A 6 10.91 -15.63 22.10
C SER A 6 9.57 -15.94 21.42
N PRO A 7 8.65 -16.69 22.07
CA PRO A 7 7.34 -16.97 21.50
C PRO A 7 6.56 -15.69 21.13
N GLU A 8 6.91 -14.55 21.73
CA GLU A 8 6.38 -13.23 21.37
C GLU A 8 6.85 -12.72 20.00
N GLN A 9 8.03 -13.14 19.52
CA GLN A 9 8.54 -12.80 18.18
C GLN A 9 7.90 -13.63 17.07
N LEU A 10 7.33 -14.81 17.40
CA LEU A 10 6.68 -15.72 16.44
C LEU A 10 5.23 -15.36 16.12
N GLN A 11 4.61 -14.49 16.91
CA GLN A 11 3.24 -14.06 16.69
C GLN A 11 3.22 -12.86 15.73
N THR A 12 2.76 -13.07 14.49
CA THR A 12 2.37 -11.93 13.66
C THR A 12 1.19 -11.24 14.34
N PRO A 13 1.30 -9.95 14.66
CA PRO A 13 0.20 -9.19 15.24
C PRO A 13 -0.84 -8.90 14.17
N TRP A 14 -1.73 -9.85 13.94
CA TRP A 14 -2.77 -9.75 12.91
C TRP A 14 -3.56 -8.45 13.00
N ARG A 15 -3.81 -7.94 14.22
CA ARG A 15 -4.46 -6.66 14.42
C ARG A 15 -3.69 -5.49 13.80
N ASP A 16 -2.39 -5.39 14.05
CA ASP A 16 -1.56 -4.28 13.55
C ASP A 16 -1.36 -4.41 12.02
N LEU A 17 -1.23 -5.64 11.52
CA LEU A 17 -1.14 -5.97 10.10
C LEU A 17 -2.43 -5.60 9.35
N LEU A 18 -3.60 -5.95 9.90
CA LEU A 18 -4.91 -5.59 9.35
C LEU A 18 -5.14 -4.08 9.43
N THR A 19 -4.73 -3.42 10.52
CA THR A 19 -4.83 -1.97 10.66
C THR A 19 -3.98 -1.27 9.59
N ALA A 20 -2.74 -1.71 9.43
CA ALA A 20 -1.86 -1.17 8.40
C ALA A 20 -2.38 -1.44 6.99
N ALA A 21 -3.02 -2.59 6.76
CA ALA A 21 -3.64 -2.93 5.50
C ALA A 21 -4.83 -2.03 5.17
N VAL A 22 -5.72 -1.79 6.14
CA VAL A 22 -6.84 -0.86 5.99
C VAL A 22 -6.33 0.53 5.65
N VAL A 23 -5.29 1.02 6.34
CA VAL A 23 -4.69 2.32 6.04
C VAL A 23 -4.07 2.34 4.64
N ALA A 24 -3.31 1.31 4.26
CA ALA A 24 -2.67 1.23 2.95
C ALA A 24 -3.68 1.24 1.78
N VAL A 25 -4.89 0.71 2.01
CA VAL A 25 -5.99 0.70 1.04
C VAL A 25 -6.76 2.03 1.03
N LEU A 26 -7.04 2.61 2.20
CA LEU A 26 -7.87 3.82 2.32
C LEU A 26 -7.11 5.11 2.01
N LEU A 27 -5.80 5.16 2.26
CA LEU A 27 -4.99 6.37 2.10
C LEU A 27 -4.95 6.89 0.65
N PRO A 28 -4.81 6.03 -0.39
CA PRO A 28 -5.00 6.45 -1.77
C PRO A 28 -6.39 7.02 -2.03
N ALA A 29 -7.45 6.41 -1.49
CA ALA A 29 -8.83 6.86 -1.66
C ALA A 29 -9.06 8.26 -1.07
N ALA A 30 -8.58 8.47 0.16
CA ALA A 30 -8.64 9.76 0.83
C ALA A 30 -7.92 10.84 0.01
N THR A 31 -6.77 10.49 -0.58
CA THR A 31 -6.01 11.38 -1.47
C THR A 31 -6.80 11.70 -2.75
N GLY A 32 -7.48 10.71 -3.33
CA GLY A 32 -8.37 10.91 -4.48
C GLY A 32 -9.52 11.88 -4.18
N VAL A 33 -10.18 11.72 -3.02
CA VAL A 33 -11.25 12.64 -2.57
C VAL A 33 -10.71 14.05 -2.38
N LEU A 34 -9.52 14.22 -1.79
CA LEU A 34 -8.88 15.52 -1.64
C LEU A 34 -8.58 16.17 -3.00
N CYS A 35 -8.03 15.43 -3.96
CA CYS A 35 -7.79 15.93 -5.32
C CYS A 35 -9.09 16.41 -6.00
N LEU A 36 -10.17 15.63 -5.90
CA LEU A 36 -11.46 16.01 -6.46
C LEU A 36 -12.10 17.20 -5.72
N GLY A 37 -11.92 17.28 -4.40
CA GLY A 37 -12.33 18.44 -3.60
C GLY A 37 -11.59 19.71 -4.01
N LEU A 38 -10.26 19.64 -4.17
CA LEU A 38 -9.44 20.75 -4.66
C LEU A 38 -9.84 21.18 -6.07
N LEU A 39 -10.12 20.22 -6.96
CA LEU A 39 -10.63 20.52 -8.30
C LEU A 39 -11.98 21.24 -8.25
N ARG A 40 -12.88 20.87 -7.32
CA ARG A 40 -14.17 21.56 -7.15
C ARG A 40 -14.00 23.00 -6.65
N LEU A 41 -13.01 23.26 -5.80
CA LEU A 41 -12.74 24.58 -5.22
C LEU A 41 -11.97 25.49 -6.19
N ALA A 42 -10.96 24.96 -6.88
CA ALA A 42 -10.04 25.72 -7.72
C ALA A 42 -10.32 25.57 -9.23
N GLY A 43 -11.31 24.75 -9.61
CA GLY A 43 -11.68 24.47 -11.00
C GLY A 43 -11.85 25.70 -11.90
N PRO A 44 -12.45 26.82 -11.43
CA PRO A 44 -12.57 28.05 -12.23
C PRO A 44 -11.24 28.75 -12.51
N ALA A 45 -10.23 28.54 -11.66
CA ALA A 45 -8.92 29.18 -11.73
C ALA A 45 -7.84 28.29 -12.38
N LEU A 46 -8.15 27.00 -12.60
CA LEU A 46 -7.21 26.04 -13.13
C LEU A 46 -7.22 26.03 -14.67
N PRO A 47 -6.05 26.02 -15.32
CA PRO A 47 -5.95 25.72 -16.74
C PRO A 47 -6.63 24.38 -17.08
N PRO A 48 -7.32 24.28 -18.22
CA PRO A 48 -8.14 23.11 -18.56
C PRO A 48 -7.35 21.79 -18.57
N ALA A 49 -6.09 21.82 -19.02
CA ALA A 49 -5.21 20.65 -19.01
C ALA A 49 -4.90 20.14 -17.58
N GLN A 50 -4.71 21.07 -16.64
CA GLN A 50 -4.41 20.74 -15.24
C GLN A 50 -5.67 20.25 -14.51
N GLY A 51 -6.83 20.85 -14.80
CA GLY A 51 -8.11 20.40 -14.28
C GLY A 51 -8.44 18.97 -14.72
N LEU A 52 -8.18 18.63 -15.98
CA LEU A 52 -8.40 17.29 -16.52
C LEU A 52 -7.44 16.27 -15.88
N ALA A 53 -6.16 16.62 -15.71
CA ALA A 53 -5.19 15.77 -15.02
C ALA A 53 -5.57 15.51 -13.56
N LEU A 54 -5.98 16.54 -12.80
CA LEU A 54 -6.48 16.44 -11.42
C LEU A 54 -7.73 15.57 -11.31
N TRP A 55 -8.64 15.69 -12.28
CA TRP A 55 -9.85 14.88 -12.33
C TRP A 55 -9.55 13.40 -12.58
N VAL A 56 -8.71 13.09 -13.57
CA VAL A 56 -8.32 11.70 -13.90
C VAL A 56 -7.57 11.06 -12.74
N THR A 57 -6.56 11.75 -12.20
CA THR A 57 -5.78 11.24 -11.06
C THR A 57 -6.62 11.09 -9.80
N GLY A 58 -7.47 12.07 -9.48
CA GLY A 58 -8.37 12.01 -8.34
C GLY A 58 -9.36 10.84 -8.43
N THR A 59 -9.95 10.62 -9.60
CA THR A 59 -10.88 9.51 -9.85
C THR A 59 -10.18 8.16 -9.79
N ALA A 60 -8.99 8.03 -10.38
CA ALA A 60 -8.19 6.80 -10.34
C ALA A 60 -7.78 6.44 -8.89
N LEU A 61 -7.37 7.42 -8.10
CA LEU A 61 -7.02 7.24 -6.69
C LEU A 61 -8.26 6.88 -5.84
N MET A 62 -9.42 7.49 -6.12
CA MET A 62 -10.67 7.18 -5.43
C MET A 62 -11.14 5.74 -5.69
N LEU A 63 -10.91 5.20 -6.89
CA LEU A 63 -11.25 3.81 -7.26
C LEU A 63 -10.17 2.78 -6.89
N SER A 64 -8.97 3.24 -6.51
CA SER A 64 -7.82 2.43 -6.09
C SER A 64 -8.14 1.37 -5.01
N PRO A 65 -9.02 1.61 -4.01
CA PRO A 65 -9.34 0.60 -3.00
C PRO A 65 -9.89 -0.71 -3.55
N LEU A 66 -10.69 -0.65 -4.62
CA LEU A 66 -11.28 -1.84 -5.24
C LEU A 66 -10.21 -2.72 -5.88
N LEU A 67 -9.23 -2.10 -6.54
CA LEU A 67 -8.09 -2.79 -7.15
C LEU A 67 -7.08 -3.26 -6.09
N SER A 68 -6.90 -2.47 -5.03
CA SER A 68 -5.99 -2.77 -3.93
C SER A 68 -6.48 -3.92 -3.06
N LEU A 69 -7.80 -4.15 -2.94
CA LEU A 69 -8.36 -5.22 -2.11
C LEU A 69 -7.96 -6.60 -2.65
N ALA A 70 -8.06 -6.80 -3.97
CA ALA A 70 -7.60 -8.02 -4.63
C ALA A 70 -6.10 -8.28 -4.40
N GLY A 71 -5.27 -7.23 -4.52
CA GLY A 71 -3.84 -7.32 -4.26
C GLY A 71 -3.50 -7.60 -2.79
N MET A 72 -4.28 -7.07 -1.86
CA MET A 72 -4.05 -7.27 -0.43
C MET A 72 -4.37 -8.69 0.04
N ILE A 73 -5.34 -9.39 -0.57
CA ILE A 73 -5.61 -10.81 -0.28
C ILE A 73 -4.35 -11.66 -0.55
N LEU A 74 -3.62 -11.36 -1.62
CA LEU A 74 -2.39 -12.06 -1.97
C LEU A 74 -1.17 -11.53 -1.19
N ALA A 75 -1.11 -10.23 -0.91
CA ALA A 75 0.05 -9.62 -0.29
C ALA A 75 0.11 -9.79 1.23
N LEU A 76 -1.03 -9.84 1.93
CA LEU A 76 -1.12 -10.05 3.38
C LEU A 76 -0.41 -11.33 3.87
N PRO A 77 -0.61 -12.52 3.29
CA PRO A 77 0.08 -13.73 3.73
C PRO A 77 1.59 -13.65 3.48
N VAL A 78 2.02 -13.07 2.36
CA VAL A 78 3.45 -12.90 2.02
C VAL A 78 4.11 -11.90 2.98
N ALA A 79 3.47 -10.76 3.24
CA ALA A 79 3.94 -9.78 4.22
C ALA A 79 4.00 -10.39 5.63
N SER A 80 2.99 -11.17 6.04
CA SER A 80 2.98 -11.89 7.31
C SER A 80 4.17 -12.85 7.44
N LEU A 81 4.49 -13.60 6.38
CA LEU A 81 5.65 -14.49 6.34
C LEU A 81 6.98 -13.70 6.44
N LEU A 82 7.13 -12.64 5.66
CA LEU A 82 8.34 -11.80 5.68
C LEU A 82 8.56 -11.13 7.04
N ILE A 83 7.48 -10.72 7.73
CA ILE A 83 7.55 -10.16 9.08
C ILE A 83 8.04 -11.23 10.07
N ARG A 84 7.51 -12.46 10.00
CA ARG A 84 7.95 -13.57 10.86
C ARG A 84 9.42 -13.92 10.66
N LEU A 85 9.92 -13.78 9.43
CA LEU A 85 11.32 -14.01 9.09
C LEU A 85 12.24 -12.83 9.46
N GLY A 86 11.69 -11.70 9.94
CA GLY A 86 12.46 -10.48 10.20
C GLY A 86 12.95 -9.78 8.93
N TRP A 87 12.44 -10.15 7.77
CA TRP A 87 12.90 -9.70 6.44
C TRP A 87 12.00 -8.61 5.84
N PHE A 88 10.95 -8.15 6.52
CA PHE A 88 10.07 -7.11 5.99
C PHE A 88 10.69 -5.70 6.10
N GLY A 89 11.79 -5.47 5.38
CA GLY A 89 12.43 -4.17 5.18
C GLY A 89 11.82 -3.38 4.02
N TRP A 90 12.37 -2.19 3.75
CA TRP A 90 11.94 -1.32 2.64
C TRP A 90 12.12 -1.99 1.27
N LEU A 91 13.28 -2.60 1.02
CA LEU A 91 13.59 -3.30 -0.24
C LEU A 91 12.68 -4.53 -0.46
N PRO A 92 12.54 -5.46 0.51
CA PRO A 92 11.63 -6.60 0.38
C PRO A 92 10.16 -6.20 0.20
N ALA A 93 9.71 -5.13 0.86
CA ALA A 93 8.36 -4.60 0.69
C ALA A 93 8.14 -4.08 -0.75
N ALA A 94 9.07 -3.29 -1.28
CA ALA A 94 9.00 -2.81 -2.66
C ALA A 94 9.03 -3.96 -3.68
N ALA A 95 9.94 -4.93 -3.51
CA ALA A 95 10.06 -6.07 -4.41
C ALA A 95 8.80 -6.95 -4.42
N THR A 96 8.23 -7.20 -3.24
CA THR A 96 6.98 -7.97 -3.10
C THR A 96 5.82 -7.22 -3.74
N GLY A 97 5.77 -5.89 -3.57
CA GLY A 97 4.72 -5.07 -4.15
C GLY A 97 4.81 -5.00 -5.68
N LEU A 98 6.03 -4.90 -6.23
CA LEU A 98 6.27 -4.99 -7.68
C LEU A 98 5.84 -6.35 -8.24
N ALA A 99 6.20 -7.44 -7.57
CA ALA A 99 5.89 -8.79 -8.04
C ALA A 99 4.37 -9.06 -8.03
N ILE A 100 3.70 -8.77 -6.91
CA ILE A 100 2.25 -8.98 -6.78
C ILE A 100 1.49 -8.01 -7.68
N GLY A 101 1.87 -6.74 -7.69
CA GLY A 101 1.27 -5.73 -8.56
C GLY A 101 1.43 -6.08 -10.04
N GLY A 102 2.62 -6.52 -10.46
CA GLY A 102 2.90 -6.92 -11.83
C GLY A 102 2.12 -8.18 -12.25
N ALA A 103 2.00 -9.17 -11.36
CA ALA A 103 1.21 -10.36 -11.62
C ALA A 103 -0.28 -10.03 -11.84
N ILE A 104 -0.87 -9.22 -10.96
CA ILE A 104 -2.26 -8.77 -11.08
C ILE A 104 -2.45 -7.89 -12.31
N GLY A 105 -1.47 -7.02 -12.58
CA GLY A 105 -1.40 -6.19 -13.77
C GLY A 105 -1.48 -6.95 -15.07
N ALA A 106 -0.70 -8.02 -15.18
CA ALA A 106 -0.69 -8.89 -16.35
C ALA A 106 -2.05 -9.58 -16.55
N MET A 107 -2.76 -9.90 -15.47
CA MET A 107 -4.11 -10.48 -15.55
C MET A 107 -5.17 -9.45 -15.93
N ALA A 108 -5.00 -8.19 -15.51
CA ALA A 108 -5.95 -7.10 -15.70
C ALA A 108 -5.65 -6.18 -16.91
N ASP A 109 -4.62 -6.51 -17.70
CA ASP A 109 -4.07 -5.68 -18.78
C ASP A 109 -3.83 -4.21 -18.35
N PHE A 110 -3.32 -4.04 -17.13
CA PHE A 110 -3.12 -2.73 -16.51
C PHE A 110 -1.63 -2.50 -16.21
N ALA A 111 -0.93 -1.85 -17.13
CA ALA A 111 0.51 -1.61 -17.05
C ALA A 111 1.02 -0.94 -15.74
N PRO A 112 0.35 0.07 -15.14
CA PRO A 112 0.88 0.75 -13.95
C PRO A 112 0.61 0.03 -12.62
N SER A 113 0.03 -1.17 -12.67
CA SER A 113 -0.25 -2.06 -11.53
C SER A 113 0.99 -2.42 -10.70
N ALA A 114 2.14 -2.68 -11.33
CA ALA A 114 3.37 -3.05 -10.63
C ALA A 114 3.85 -1.93 -9.70
N VAL A 115 3.91 -0.70 -10.22
CA VAL A 115 4.28 0.50 -9.46
C VAL A 115 3.27 0.76 -8.35
N SER A 116 1.97 0.59 -8.65
CA SER A 116 0.90 0.75 -7.68
C SER A 116 1.03 -0.26 -6.52
N GLY A 117 1.32 -1.53 -6.83
CA GLY A 117 1.56 -2.58 -5.82
C GLY A 117 2.78 -2.29 -4.94
N ALA A 118 3.87 -1.78 -5.53
CA ALA A 118 5.04 -1.34 -4.78
C ALA A 118 4.69 -0.22 -3.79
N MET A 119 3.94 0.78 -4.22
CA MET A 119 3.52 1.89 -3.37
C MET A 119 2.63 1.42 -2.22
N ILE A 120 1.67 0.53 -2.49
CA ILE A 120 0.78 -0.01 -1.44
C ILE A 120 1.59 -0.75 -0.37
N LEU A 121 2.57 -1.59 -0.75
CA LEU A 121 3.38 -2.30 0.25
C LEU A 121 4.41 -1.41 0.96
N LEU A 122 4.87 -0.34 0.32
CA LEU A 122 5.67 0.68 0.99
C LEU A 122 4.84 1.45 2.03
N ILE A 123 3.59 1.81 1.71
CA ILE A 123 2.67 2.42 2.68
C ILE A 123 2.40 1.44 3.82
N LEU A 124 2.10 0.17 3.53
CA LEU A 124 1.93 -0.87 4.53
C LEU A 124 3.14 -0.94 5.47
N ARG A 125 4.35 -0.94 4.90
CA ARG A 125 5.60 -0.97 5.67
C ARG A 125 5.81 0.28 6.51
N ALA A 126 5.50 1.46 5.98
CA ALA A 126 5.59 2.73 6.70
C ALA A 126 4.62 2.75 7.90
N VAL A 127 3.36 2.38 7.68
CA VAL A 127 2.33 2.32 8.73
C VAL A 127 2.69 1.27 9.78
N LEU A 128 3.18 0.10 9.38
CA LEU A 128 3.69 -0.90 10.32
C LEU A 128 4.88 -0.38 11.12
N GLY A 129 5.76 0.41 10.52
CA GLY A 129 6.88 1.04 11.24
C GLY A 129 6.45 2.09 12.26
N ILE A 130 5.30 2.73 12.05
CA ILE A 130 4.69 3.67 13.00
C ILE A 130 3.98 2.91 14.14
N LEU A 131 3.19 1.88 13.80
CA LEU A 131 2.45 1.07 14.76
C LEU A 131 3.38 0.19 15.62
N ARG A 132 4.49 -0.27 15.02
CA ARG A 132 5.56 -1.01 15.67
C ARG A 132 6.89 -0.43 15.24
N PRO A 133 7.40 0.59 15.94
CA PRO A 133 8.77 1.01 15.75
C PRO A 133 9.66 -0.20 16.05
N MET A 134 10.29 -0.75 15.01
CA MET A 134 11.29 -1.79 15.20
C MET A 134 12.40 -1.15 16.02
N ARG A 135 12.46 -1.48 17.32
CA ARG A 135 13.60 -1.11 18.14
C ARG A 135 14.83 -1.70 17.46
N PRO A 136 15.88 -0.90 17.20
CA PRO A 136 17.14 -1.47 16.78
C PRO A 136 17.55 -2.50 17.84
N ALA A 137 17.87 -3.71 17.38
CA ALA A 137 18.53 -4.71 18.20
C ALA A 137 19.96 -4.25 18.53
#